data_AF-A0A923RV71-F1
#
_entry.id   AF-A0A923RV71-F1
#
_cell.length_a   1.000
_cell.length_b   1.000
_cell.length_c   1.000
_cell.angle_alpha   90.00
_cell.angle_beta   90.00
_cell.angle_gamma   90.00
#
_symmetry.space_group_name_H-M   'P 1'
#
loop_
_entity.id
_entity.type
_entity.pdbx_description
1 polymer ?
#
loop_
_entity_poly.entity_id
_entity_poly.type
_entity_poly.pdbx_seq_one_letter_code
_entity_poly.pdbx_strand_id
1 'polypeptide(L)'
;YGFDDIGMGAAYAYSTMYQKIVEGYRNGTREVYVCDNPESGKRRLLSMDEELEKLNKGFEELIKWDKMVAKSQKQNAENKQKFQNTKLDESFDAFDINQACDYIQDSYLEFRSLYLEQYERTGGNIDIKSLFSSVLRSGNQDMHKYCEFLFEKIGFIV
;
A
#
# COMPACT_ATOMS: atom_id res chain seq x y z
N TYR A 1 4.73 3.51 -14.37
CA TYR A 1 4.27 3.85 -13.03
C TYR A 1 5.41 3.60 -12.08
N GLY A 2 5.83 4.62 -11.34
CA GLY A 2 6.90 4.56 -10.33
C GLY A 2 6.37 4.15 -8.96
N PHE A 3 7.22 4.20 -7.94
CA PHE A 3 6.81 3.83 -6.57
C PHE A 3 5.79 4.84 -6.01
N ASP A 4 5.96 6.13 -6.30
CA ASP A 4 5.03 7.22 -5.99
C ASP A 4 3.62 6.95 -6.51
N ASP A 5 3.49 6.53 -7.77
CA ASP A 5 2.19 6.26 -8.39
C ASP A 5 1.46 5.12 -7.69
N ILE A 6 2.19 4.06 -7.35
CA ILE A 6 1.65 2.85 -6.72
C ILE A 6 1.26 3.15 -5.27
N GLY A 7 2.16 3.80 -4.52
CA GLY A 7 1.87 4.23 -3.16
C GLY A 7 0.71 5.21 -3.09
N MET A 8 0.63 6.16 -4.02
CA MET A 8 -0.48 7.10 -4.11
C MET A 8 -1.80 6.37 -4.42
N GLY A 9 -1.78 5.41 -5.35
CA GLY A 9 -2.94 4.57 -5.67
C GLY A 9 -3.42 3.78 -4.45
N ALA A 10 -2.51 3.18 -3.70
CA ALA A 10 -2.78 2.47 -2.45
C ALA A 10 -3.42 3.40 -1.39
N ALA A 11 -2.83 4.57 -1.19
CA ALA A 11 -3.30 5.59 -0.25
C ALA A 11 -4.74 6.05 -0.58
N TYR A 12 -5.01 6.35 -1.85
CA TYR A 12 -6.35 6.72 -2.32
C TYR A 12 -7.36 5.59 -2.14
N ALA A 13 -6.99 4.35 -2.52
CA ALA A 13 -7.89 3.20 -2.41
C ALA A 13 -8.29 2.94 -0.95
N TYR A 14 -7.32 2.92 -0.03
CA TYR A 14 -7.56 2.75 1.40
C TYR A 14 -8.49 3.85 1.93
N SER A 15 -8.13 5.11 1.71
CA SER A 15 -8.86 6.28 2.24
C SER A 15 -10.31 6.33 1.72
N THR A 16 -10.49 6.09 0.42
CA THR A 16 -11.80 6.11 -0.21
C THR A 16 -12.70 5.00 0.35
N MET A 17 -12.14 3.80 0.55
CA MET A 17 -12.89 2.68 1.11
C MET A 17 -13.22 2.90 2.59
N TYR A 18 -12.27 3.39 3.38
CA TYR A 18 -12.47 3.73 4.78
C TYR A 18 -13.63 4.72 4.94
N GLN A 19 -13.57 5.84 4.22
CA GLN A 19 -14.61 6.86 4.26
C GLN A 19 -15.98 6.31 3.83
N LYS A 20 -16.04 5.56 2.72
CA LYS A 20 -17.29 4.93 2.26
C LYS A 20 -17.89 3.97 3.28
N ILE A 21 -17.05 3.19 3.97
CA ILE A 21 -17.51 2.28 5.03
C ILE A 21 -18.08 3.10 6.18
N VAL A 22 -17.30 4.02 6.74
CA VAL A 22 -17.68 4.79 7.93
C VAL A 22 -18.92 5.63 7.68
N GLU A 23 -18.95 6.40 6.59
CA GLU A 23 -20.11 7.23 6.24
C GLU A 23 -21.34 6.37 5.96
N GLY A 24 -21.17 5.26 5.23
CA GLY A 24 -22.25 4.35 4.87
C GLY A 24 -22.92 3.70 6.09
N TYR A 25 -22.14 3.30 7.10
CA TYR A 25 -22.72 2.80 8.35
C TYR A 25 -23.37 3.92 9.17
N ARG A 26 -22.73 5.10 9.26
CA ARG A 26 -23.25 6.26 10.02
C ARG A 26 -24.59 6.77 9.49
N ASN A 27 -24.77 6.78 8.18
CA ASN A 27 -26.00 7.26 7.54
C ASN A 27 -27.00 6.13 7.20
N GLY A 28 -26.69 4.88 7.54
CA GLY A 28 -27.57 3.73 7.30
C GLY A 28 -27.68 3.28 5.83
N THR A 29 -26.81 3.74 4.93
CA THR A 29 -26.84 3.35 3.51
C THR A 29 -26.00 2.11 3.19
N ARG A 30 -25.25 1.59 4.18
CA ARG A 30 -24.40 0.42 4.04
C ARG A 30 -24.93 -0.77 4.82
N GLU A 31 -25.35 -1.80 4.09
CA GLU A 31 -25.71 -3.10 4.62
C GLU A 31 -24.91 -4.19 3.90
N VAL A 32 -23.96 -4.79 4.61
CA VAL A 32 -23.14 -5.89 4.09
C VAL A 32 -23.53 -7.15 4.84
N TYR A 33 -23.93 -8.19 4.10
CA TYR A 33 -24.32 -9.47 4.68
C TYR A 33 -23.22 -10.51 4.52
N VAL A 34 -22.96 -11.27 5.58
CA VAL A 34 -22.01 -12.38 5.59
C VAL A 34 -22.68 -13.67 6.02
N CYS A 35 -22.16 -14.79 5.53
CA CYS A 35 -22.58 -16.14 5.90
C CYS A 35 -21.41 -16.80 6.65
N ASP A 36 -21.45 -16.79 7.98
CA ASP A 36 -20.37 -17.38 8.78
C ASP A 36 -20.37 -18.90 8.73
N ASN A 37 -21.55 -19.51 8.52
CA ASN A 37 -21.70 -20.95 8.37
C ASN A 37 -22.42 -21.28 7.03
N PRO A 38 -21.67 -21.64 5.98
CA PRO A 38 -22.21 -22.00 4.67
C PRO A 38 -23.26 -23.10 4.72
N GLU A 39 -23.13 -24.06 5.64
CA GLU A 39 -24.06 -25.20 5.78
C GLU A 39 -25.44 -24.75 6.25
N SER A 40 -25.49 -23.74 7.11
CA SER A 40 -26.75 -23.20 7.64
C SER A 40 -27.44 -22.24 6.68
N GLY A 41 -26.68 -21.63 5.75
CA GLY A 41 -27.15 -20.57 4.86
C GLY A 41 -27.58 -19.27 5.56
N LYS A 42 -27.51 -19.19 6.89
CA LYS A 42 -27.93 -18.02 7.66
C LYS A 42 -26.97 -16.87 7.42
N ARG A 43 -27.54 -15.72 7.08
CA ARG A 43 -26.81 -14.47 6.88
C ARG A 43 -27.01 -13.56 8.07
N ARG A 44 -25.97 -12.82 8.44
CA ARG A 44 -26.07 -11.70 9.37
C ARG A 44 -25.47 -10.45 8.74
N LEU A 45 -25.83 -9.30 9.31
CA LEU A 45 -25.15 -8.06 9.00
C LEU A 45 -23.71 -8.10 9.54
N LEU A 46 -22.79 -7.65 8.71
CA LEU A 46 -21.42 -7.35 9.08
C LEU A 46 -21.42 -6.02 9.83
N SER A 47 -20.72 -5.95 10.95
CA SER A 47 -20.51 -4.68 11.65
C SER A 47 -19.49 -3.81 10.91
N MET A 48 -19.52 -2.50 11.19
CA MET A 48 -18.54 -1.54 10.66
C MET A 48 -17.12 -1.97 11.01
N ASP A 49 -16.87 -2.35 12.26
CA ASP A 49 -15.54 -2.72 12.75
C ASP A 49 -15.00 -3.97 12.04
N GLU A 50 -15.85 -4.98 11.83
CA GLU A 50 -15.45 -6.18 11.07
C GLU A 50 -15.12 -5.87 9.61
N GLU A 51 -15.81 -4.92 9.00
CA GLU A 51 -15.50 -4.51 7.63
C GLU A 51 -14.23 -3.67 7.55
N LEU A 52 -14.01 -2.77 8.50
CA LEU A 52 -12.76 -2.01 8.62
C LEU A 52 -11.58 -2.93 8.90
N GLU A 53 -11.76 -4.00 9.68
CA GLU A 53 -10.73 -5.02 9.90
C GLU A 53 -10.37 -5.73 8.58
N LYS A 54 -11.35 -6.04 7.73
CA LYS A 54 -11.11 -6.60 6.39
C LYS A 54 -10.38 -5.62 5.47
N LEU A 55 -10.73 -4.34 5.53
CA LEU A 55 -10.02 -3.29 4.80
C LEU A 55 -8.55 -3.22 5.24
N ASN A 56 -8.28 -3.23 6.55
CA ASN A 56 -6.94 -3.20 7.10
C ASN A 56 -6.11 -4.42 6.69
N LYS A 57 -6.71 -5.62 6.72
CA LYS A 57 -6.06 -6.84 6.21
C LYS A 57 -5.76 -6.75 4.72
N GLY A 58 -6.70 -6.24 3.92
CA GLY A 58 -6.49 -6.02 2.49
C GLY A 58 -5.33 -5.06 2.21
N PHE A 59 -5.20 -4.00 3.01
CA PHE A 59 -4.08 -3.06 2.92
C PHE A 59 -2.73 -3.70 3.30
N GLU A 60 -2.70 -4.55 4.32
CA GLU A 60 -1.51 -5.30 4.71
C GLU A 60 -1.07 -6.31 3.63
N GLU A 61 -2.02 -6.97 2.96
CA GLU A 61 -1.70 -7.84 1.81
C GLU A 61 -1.17 -7.04 0.61
N LEU A 62 -1.67 -5.83 0.37
CA LEU A 62 -1.14 -4.93 -0.64
C LEU A 62 0.32 -4.55 -0.34
N ILE A 63 0.63 -4.19 0.91
CA ILE A 63 2.01 -3.92 1.36
C ILE A 63 2.91 -5.13 1.09
N LYS A 64 2.45 -6.35 1.43
CA LYS A 64 3.21 -7.57 1.16
C LYS A 64 3.46 -7.77 -0.34
N TRP A 65 2.46 -7.50 -1.17
CA TRP A 65 2.59 -7.59 -2.62
C TRP A 65 3.64 -6.61 -3.16
N ASP A 66 3.62 -5.35 -2.74
CA ASP A 66 4.62 -4.35 -3.16
C ASP A 66 6.05 -4.74 -2.72
N LYS A 67 6.20 -5.29 -1.51
CA LYS A 67 7.49 -5.86 -1.07
C LYS A 67 7.95 -7.03 -1.95
N MET A 68 7.04 -7.90 -2.38
CA MET A 68 7.36 -9.00 -3.30
C MET A 68 7.77 -8.47 -4.68
N VAL A 69 7.10 -7.42 -5.18
CA VAL A 69 7.47 -6.76 -6.42
C VAL A 69 8.88 -6.18 -6.32
N ALA A 70 9.21 -5.45 -5.26
CA ALA A 70 10.55 -4.91 -5.04
C ALA A 70 11.62 -6.01 -5.07
N LYS A 71 11.39 -7.11 -4.35
CA LYS A 71 12.29 -8.28 -4.33
C LYS A 71 12.44 -8.92 -5.72
N SER A 72 11.34 -9.06 -6.45
CA SER A 72 11.35 -9.60 -7.81
C SER A 72 12.15 -8.71 -8.76
N GLN A 73 12.02 -7.38 -8.66
CA GLN A 73 12.80 -6.45 -9.45
C GLN A 73 14.30 -6.54 -9.15
N LYS A 74 14.67 -6.63 -7.86
CA LYS A 74 16.06 -6.87 -7.45
C LYS A 74 16.59 -8.18 -8.08
N GLN A 75 15.86 -9.28 -7.90
CA GLN A 75 16.28 -10.58 -8.43
C GLN A 75 16.39 -10.59 -9.96
N ASN A 76 15.47 -9.93 -10.66
CA ASN A 76 15.46 -9.87 -12.12
C ASN A 76 16.68 -9.13 -12.66
N ALA A 77 17.10 -8.03 -12.04
CA ALA A 77 18.29 -7.32 -12.49
C ALA A 77 19.59 -8.07 -12.15
N GLU A 78 19.68 -8.76 -11.01
CA GLU A 78 20.79 -9.68 -10.72
C GLU A 78 20.88 -10.80 -11.77
N ASN A 79 19.75 -11.37 -12.16
CA ASN A 79 19.70 -12.40 -13.21
C ASN A 79 20.16 -11.85 -14.56
N LYS A 80 19.74 -10.64 -14.95
CA LYS A 80 20.21 -9.99 -16.19
C LYS A 80 21.71 -9.74 -16.16
N GLN A 81 22.26 -9.30 -15.04
CA GLN A 81 23.71 -9.14 -14.89
C GLN A 81 24.44 -10.47 -15.08
N LYS A 82 23.96 -11.52 -14.41
CA LYS A 82 24.62 -12.83 -14.35
C LYS A 82 24.53 -13.63 -15.65
N PHE A 83 23.37 -13.59 -16.32
CA PHE A 83 23.09 -14.42 -17.50
C PHE A 83 23.17 -13.67 -18.82
N GLN A 84 23.07 -12.34 -18.81
CA GLN A 84 23.09 -11.51 -20.02
C GLN A 84 24.29 -10.55 -20.05
N ASN A 85 25.23 -10.65 -19.10
CA ASN A 85 26.39 -9.77 -18.95
C ASN A 85 26.03 -8.27 -19.02
N THR A 86 24.83 -7.91 -18.55
CA THR A 86 24.37 -6.52 -18.53
C THR A 86 25.05 -5.77 -17.39
N LYS A 87 25.66 -4.62 -17.66
CA LYS A 87 26.17 -3.75 -16.60
C LYS A 87 24.97 -3.13 -15.86
N LEU A 88 24.88 -3.37 -14.55
CA LEU A 88 23.89 -2.72 -13.69
C LEU A 88 24.34 -1.30 -13.33
N ASP A 89 23.36 -0.47 -13.02
CA ASP A 89 23.60 0.84 -12.43
C ASP A 89 24.23 0.68 -11.04
N GLU A 90 25.20 1.52 -10.69
CA GLU A 90 25.90 1.46 -9.40
C GLU A 90 24.95 1.69 -8.22
N SER A 91 23.84 2.41 -8.43
CA SER A 91 22.78 2.59 -7.44
C SER A 91 22.05 1.29 -7.07
N PHE A 92 22.17 0.24 -7.89
CA PHE A 92 21.46 -1.02 -7.67
C PHE A 92 21.89 -1.73 -6.39
N ASP A 93 23.16 -1.59 -6.00
CA ASP A 93 23.75 -2.19 -4.80
C ASP A 93 23.92 -1.19 -3.65
N ALA A 94 23.32 0.00 -3.76
CA ALA A 94 23.41 1.03 -2.73
C ALA A 94 22.71 0.64 -1.42
N PHE A 95 21.69 -0.22 -1.48
CA PHE A 95 20.87 -0.61 -0.33
C PHE A 95 20.53 -2.11 -0.34
N ASP A 96 20.32 -2.66 0.86
CA ASP A 96 19.79 -4.02 1.02
C ASP A 96 18.29 -4.04 0.69
N ILE A 97 17.85 -5.09 -0.01
CA ILE A 97 16.44 -5.19 -0.44
C ILE A 97 15.45 -5.25 0.73
N ASN A 98 15.87 -5.73 1.91
CA ASN A 98 15.00 -5.73 3.08
C ASN A 98 14.84 -4.32 3.65
N GLN A 99 15.86 -3.46 3.55
CA GLN A 99 15.72 -2.05 3.94
C GLN A 99 14.70 -1.32 3.05
N ALA A 100 14.69 -1.61 1.75
CA ALA A 100 13.66 -1.09 0.85
C ALA A 100 12.27 -1.65 1.21
N CYS A 101 12.18 -2.94 1.55
CA CYS A 101 10.93 -3.56 1.98
C CYS A 101 10.39 -2.96 3.30
N ASP A 102 11.26 -2.63 4.24
CA ASP A 102 10.90 -1.98 5.50
C ASP A 102 10.43 -0.56 5.24
N TYR A 103 11.15 0.20 4.39
CA TYR A 103 10.74 1.55 3.99
C TYR A 103 9.36 1.60 3.31
N ILE A 104 9.08 0.67 2.39
CA ILE A 104 7.76 0.56 1.74
C ILE A 104 6.67 0.34 2.79
N GLN A 105 6.88 -0.61 3.70
CA GLN A 105 5.94 -0.93 4.76
C GLN A 105 5.70 0.25 5.69
N ASP A 106 6.78 0.84 6.20
CA ASP A 106 6.72 1.95 7.16
C ASP A 106 6.03 3.16 6.54
N SER A 107 6.31 3.47 5.26
CA SER A 107 5.64 4.56 4.54
C SER A 107 4.12 4.34 4.47
N TYR A 108 3.66 3.13 4.20
CA TYR A 108 2.23 2.85 4.07
C TYR A 108 1.54 2.83 5.44
N LEU A 109 2.21 2.29 6.47
CA LEU A 109 1.68 2.25 7.83
C LEU A 109 1.61 3.64 8.47
N GLU A 110 2.64 4.46 8.25
CA GLU A 110 2.69 5.86 8.70
C GLU A 110 1.56 6.66 8.03
N PHE A 111 1.39 6.52 6.71
CA PHE A 111 0.26 7.12 6.00
C PHE A 111 -1.08 6.73 6.61
N ARG A 112 -1.31 5.42 6.84
CA ARG A 112 -2.55 4.92 7.43
C ARG A 112 -2.79 5.54 8.80
N SER A 113 -1.78 5.58 9.66
CA SER A 113 -1.85 6.16 10.99
C SER A 113 -2.27 7.63 10.94
N LEU A 114 -1.57 8.44 10.14
CA LEU A 114 -1.86 9.87 9.98
C LEU A 114 -3.23 10.12 9.35
N TYR A 115 -3.64 9.31 8.38
CA TYR A 115 -4.96 9.41 7.77
C TYR A 115 -6.06 9.18 8.81
N LEU A 116 -5.96 8.12 9.61
CA LEU A 116 -6.95 7.82 10.65
C LEU A 116 -7.02 8.92 11.70
N GLU A 117 -5.87 9.40 12.18
CA GLU A 117 -5.79 10.51 13.14
C GLU A 117 -6.44 11.80 12.59
N GLN A 118 -6.19 12.13 11.32
CA GLN A 118 -6.83 13.28 10.69
C GLN A 118 -8.32 13.05 10.46
N TYR A 119 -8.74 11.83 10.10
CA TYR A 119 -10.13 11.51 9.84
C TYR A 119 -10.98 11.70 11.10
N GLU A 120 -10.48 11.29 12.26
CA GLU A 120 -11.13 11.53 13.55
C GLU A 120 -11.33 13.01 13.85
N ARG A 121 -10.39 13.87 13.41
CA ARG A 121 -10.44 15.32 13.64
C ARG A 121 -11.31 16.08 12.63
N THR A 122 -11.27 15.69 11.36
CA THR A 122 -11.85 16.47 10.26
C THR A 122 -13.11 15.85 9.66
N GLY A 123 -13.45 14.61 10.03
CA GLY A 123 -14.58 13.89 9.43
C GLY A 123 -14.37 13.49 7.98
N GLY A 124 -13.12 13.40 7.51
CA GLY A 124 -12.77 12.90 6.17
C GLY A 124 -12.46 13.97 5.13
N ASN A 125 -12.48 15.26 5.48
CA ASN A 125 -11.96 16.31 4.61
C ASN A 125 -10.41 16.32 4.67
N ILE A 126 -9.78 15.41 3.93
CA ILE A 126 -8.33 15.18 3.94
C ILE A 126 -7.80 15.22 2.50
N ASP A 127 -6.77 16.02 2.26
CA ASP A 127 -6.01 15.96 1.01
C ASP A 127 -5.04 14.77 1.06
N ILE A 128 -5.50 13.63 0.53
CA ILE A 128 -4.75 12.36 0.51
C ILE A 128 -3.41 12.50 -0.20
N LYS A 129 -3.37 13.29 -1.29
CA LYS A 129 -2.14 13.49 -2.05
C LYS A 129 -1.10 14.21 -1.21
N SER A 130 -1.49 15.34 -0.62
CA SER A 130 -0.60 16.11 0.24
C SER A 130 -0.16 15.32 1.47
N LEU A 131 -1.05 14.52 2.05
CA LEU A 131 -0.75 13.67 3.20
C LEU A 131 0.28 12.59 2.84
N PHE A 132 0.04 11.81 1.78
CA PHE A 132 0.97 10.76 1.37
C PHE A 132 2.33 11.34 0.94
N SER A 133 2.33 12.44 0.16
CA SER A 133 3.57 13.14 -0.19
C SER A 133 4.31 13.72 1.02
N SER A 134 3.63 14.00 2.14
CA SER A 134 4.31 14.41 3.39
C SER A 134 5.03 13.23 4.06
N VAL A 135 4.45 12.04 4.03
CA VAL A 135 5.08 10.81 4.53
C VAL A 135 6.35 10.52 3.74
N LEU A 136 6.26 10.50 2.42
CA LEU A 136 7.42 10.21 1.57
C LEU A 136 8.55 11.25 1.73
N ARG A 137 8.22 12.54 1.90
CA ARG A 137 9.22 13.61 2.13
C ARG A 137 9.87 13.59 3.51
N SER A 138 9.16 13.08 4.52
CA SER A 138 9.70 12.97 5.89
C SER A 138 10.51 11.68 6.09
N GLY A 139 10.30 10.68 5.23
CA GLY A 139 11.07 9.44 5.20
C GLY A 139 12.52 9.60 4.70
N ASN A 140 13.26 8.49 4.71
CA ASN A 140 14.62 8.41 4.19
C ASN A 140 14.63 8.65 2.67
N GLN A 141 15.11 9.82 2.24
CA GLN A 141 15.09 10.24 0.84
C GLN A 141 15.98 9.40 -0.09
N ASP A 142 17.08 8.83 0.42
CA ASP A 142 17.93 7.97 -0.38
C ASP A 142 17.27 6.60 -0.59
N MET A 143 16.59 6.09 0.43
CA MET A 143 15.78 4.87 0.31
C MET A 143 14.56 5.09 -0.60
N HIS A 144 13.93 6.25 -0.51
CA HIS A 144 12.82 6.61 -1.39
C HIS A 144 13.24 6.58 -2.86
N LYS A 145 14.36 7.22 -3.22
CA LYS A 145 14.92 7.18 -4.57
C LYS A 145 15.29 5.76 -5.01
N TYR A 146 15.77 4.94 -4.08
CA TYR A 146 16.07 3.54 -4.37
C TYR A 146 14.78 2.76 -4.69
N CYS A 147 13.70 2.97 -3.93
CA CYS A 147 12.39 2.42 -4.24
C CYS A 147 11.85 2.91 -5.59
N GLU A 148 11.96 4.21 -5.91
CA GLU A 148 11.61 4.72 -7.24
C GLU A 148 12.37 3.96 -8.34
N PHE A 149 13.69 3.85 -8.20
CA PHE A 149 14.52 3.14 -9.16
C PHE A 149 14.14 1.65 -9.33
N LEU A 150 13.81 0.95 -8.24
CA LEU A 150 13.34 -0.44 -8.30
C LEU A 150 12.01 -0.56 -9.07
N PHE A 151 11.10 0.40 -8.90
CA PHE A 151 9.75 0.37 -9.48
C PHE A 151 9.65 1.01 -10.87
N GLU A 152 10.54 1.93 -11.24
CA GLU A 152 10.62 2.49 -12.60
C GLU A 152 10.82 1.40 -13.67
N LYS A 153 11.49 0.29 -13.32
CA LYS A 153 11.72 -0.84 -14.24
C LYS A 153 10.54 -1.82 -14.35
N ILE A 154 9.39 -1.51 -13.76
CA ILE A 154 8.14 -2.27 -13.93
C ILE A 154 7.71 -2.40 -15.41
N GLY A 155 8.22 -1.54 -16.30
CA GLY A 155 7.97 -1.61 -17.75
C GLY A 155 8.48 -2.86 -18.49
N PHE A 156 9.05 -3.88 -17.82
CA PHE A 156 9.51 -5.13 -18.44
C PHE A 156 8.74 -6.39 -18.02
N ILE A 157 7.59 -6.24 -17.34
CA ILE A 157 6.72 -7.38 -16.99
C ILE A 157 5.29 -7.09 -17.48
N VAL A 158 5.13 -7.08 -18.81
CA VAL A 158 3.91 -7.52 -19.51
C VAL A 158 4.36 -8.26 -20.77
#